data_AF-A0A914NY97-F1
#
_entry.id   AF-A0A914NY97-F1
#
_cell.length_a   1.000
_cell.length_b   1.000
_cell.length_c   1.000
_cell.angle_alpha   90.00
_cell.angle_beta   90.00
_cell.angle_gamma   90.00
#
_symmetry.space_group_name_H-M   'P 1'
#
loop_
_entity.id
_entity.type
_entity.pdbx_description
1 polymer ?
#
loop_
_entity_poly.entity_id
_entity_poly.type
_entity_poly.pdbx_seq_one_letter_code
_entity_poly.pdbx_strand_id
1 'polypeptide(L)'
;MARHTKPEEKNLPLKIVSKLPKRKFLSKLPILICLTFGCIFLFINYAFPFLQDYFDYSIEVEPLMFNSLTNESEIWLDFCNLTDINPWDSTIMEFIKPEKDHMLNCIPKIFQYSKLINGQLFLYSNGTFKNNVEMGCEMRCLFPKSDWDLEYGNWIKVFNGTKPECDVIEVQCKKNDGKVYYTFFHAQVYRKIPPPSIPLEPSKKHDVHVIVLDAVSQTQFIRSMPKTLYFLREYYDAIPFKYLNKIGINSHPNGFAFLIGKIAFNLTIIKKCIL
;
A
#
# COMPACT_ATOMS: atom_id res chain seq x y z
N MET A 1 6.38 -49.77 -65.98
CA MET A 1 6.03 -50.87 -65.06
C MET A 1 5.65 -50.23 -63.73
N ALA A 2 4.38 -50.20 -63.30
CA ALA A 2 3.54 -51.33 -62.84
C ALA A 2 4.05 -51.93 -61.51
N ARG A 3 3.24 -52.11 -60.45
CA ARG A 3 1.79 -51.83 -60.25
C ARG A 3 1.48 -51.76 -58.74
N HIS A 4 0.35 -51.16 -58.35
CA HIS A 4 -0.22 -51.21 -56.98
C HIS A 4 -0.59 -52.63 -56.51
N THR A 5 -0.62 -52.84 -55.19
CA THR A 5 -1.72 -53.52 -54.46
C THR A 5 -1.73 -53.24 -52.94
N LYS A 6 -2.92 -52.91 -52.39
CA LYS A 6 -3.37 -53.33 -51.03
C LYS A 6 -4.08 -54.70 -51.19
N PRO A 7 -4.20 -55.53 -50.15
CA PRO A 7 -5.41 -55.54 -49.28
C PRO A 7 -4.99 -55.46 -47.79
N GLU A 8 -5.72 -55.85 -46.72
CA GLU A 8 -7.05 -56.48 -46.53
C GLU A 8 -7.59 -56.07 -45.12
N GLU A 9 -8.89 -56.22 -44.86
CA GLU A 9 -9.47 -56.30 -43.50
C GLU A 9 -9.96 -57.74 -43.24
N LYS A 10 -9.96 -58.21 -41.98
CA LYS A 10 -10.67 -59.43 -41.58
C LYS A 10 -11.53 -59.19 -40.35
N ASN A 11 -12.80 -59.60 -40.43
CA ASN A 11 -13.83 -59.42 -39.42
C ASN A 11 -14.29 -60.76 -38.80
N LEU A 12 -14.63 -60.72 -37.51
CA LEU A 12 -15.54 -61.63 -36.78
C LEU A 12 -15.05 -63.09 -36.54
N PRO A 13 -15.60 -63.84 -35.53
CA PRO A 13 -17.02 -63.87 -35.11
C PRO A 13 -17.35 -63.43 -33.66
N LEU A 14 -18.62 -63.09 -33.43
CA LEU A 14 -19.24 -62.90 -32.11
C LEU A 14 -19.39 -64.21 -31.32
N LYS A 15 -19.37 -64.10 -29.98
CA LYS A 15 -20.27 -64.86 -29.09
C LYS A 15 -20.69 -64.02 -27.87
N ILE A 16 -21.83 -64.37 -27.28
CA ILE A 16 -22.72 -63.48 -26.53
C ILE A 16 -22.80 -63.89 -25.04
N VAL A 17 -23.34 -63.00 -24.18
CA VAL A 17 -23.79 -63.19 -22.78
C VAL A 17 -22.66 -62.97 -21.75
N SER A 18 -22.76 -62.01 -20.82
CA SER A 18 -23.85 -61.84 -19.84
C SER A 18 -24.23 -60.39 -19.46
N LYS A 19 -25.43 -60.23 -18.90
CA LYS A 19 -26.00 -58.95 -18.40
C LYS A 19 -25.52 -58.65 -16.98
N LEU A 20 -25.19 -57.39 -16.67
CA LEU A 20 -25.23 -56.79 -15.32
C LEU A 20 -25.87 -55.37 -15.38
N PRO A 21 -26.48 -54.85 -14.28
CA PRO A 21 -27.77 -54.19 -14.42
C PRO A 21 -27.79 -52.65 -14.33
N LYS A 22 -28.57 -52.01 -15.22
CA LYS A 22 -29.11 -50.66 -15.00
C LYS A 22 -30.33 -50.72 -14.05
N ARG A 23 -30.16 -50.37 -12.77
CA ARG A 23 -31.13 -49.64 -11.90
C ARG A 23 -30.73 -49.73 -10.42
N LYS A 24 -30.49 -48.56 -9.78
CA LYS A 24 -30.84 -48.21 -8.38
C LYS A 24 -30.37 -46.82 -7.93
N PHE A 25 -29.47 -46.16 -8.66
CA PHE A 25 -28.86 -44.89 -8.21
C PHE A 25 -29.70 -43.62 -8.43
N LEU A 26 -30.70 -43.64 -9.33
CA LEU A 26 -31.47 -42.46 -9.73
C LEU A 26 -32.71 -42.14 -8.88
N SER A 27 -33.10 -42.99 -7.92
CA SER A 27 -34.33 -42.78 -7.13
C SER A 27 -34.16 -42.01 -5.82
N LYS A 28 -32.92 -41.68 -5.42
CA LYS A 28 -32.63 -40.94 -4.17
C LYS A 28 -32.16 -39.49 -4.39
N LEU A 29 -31.83 -39.12 -5.62
CA LEU A 29 -31.38 -37.77 -5.98
C LEU A 29 -32.39 -36.65 -5.62
N PRO A 30 -33.72 -36.75 -5.90
CA PRO A 30 -34.65 -35.68 -5.53
C PRO A 30 -34.82 -35.54 -4.01
N ILE A 31 -34.72 -36.65 -3.26
CA ILE A 31 -34.81 -36.63 -1.79
C ILE A 31 -33.61 -35.89 -1.19
N LEU A 32 -32.41 -36.13 -1.73
CA LEU A 32 -31.19 -35.44 -1.27
C LEU A 32 -31.26 -33.93 -1.56
N ILE A 33 -31.79 -33.53 -2.72
CA ILE A 33 -31.99 -32.12 -3.08
C ILE A 33 -32.99 -31.45 -2.12
N CYS A 34 -34.14 -32.07 -1.85
CA CYS A 34 -35.12 -31.54 -0.88
C CYS A 34 -34.53 -31.40 0.53
N LEU A 35 -33.70 -32.35 0.99
CA LEU A 35 -33.02 -32.24 2.29
C LEU A 35 -32.03 -31.06 2.32
N THR A 36 -31.23 -30.85 1.26
CA THR A 36 -30.30 -29.71 1.21
C THR A 36 -31.01 -28.36 1.22
N PHE A 37 -32.09 -28.19 0.44
CA PHE A 37 -32.88 -26.96 0.45
C PHE A 37 -33.60 -26.75 1.80
N GLY A 38 -34.10 -27.81 2.43
CA GLY A 38 -34.69 -27.73 3.78
C GLY A 38 -33.68 -27.27 4.84
N CYS A 39 -32.47 -27.83 4.84
CA CYS A 39 -31.40 -27.40 5.75
C CYS A 39 -30.99 -25.93 5.53
N ILE A 40 -30.87 -25.48 4.28
CA ILE A 40 -30.54 -24.08 3.96
C ILE A 40 -31.66 -23.14 4.43
N PHE A 41 -32.93 -23.50 4.20
CA PHE A 41 -34.07 -22.69 4.65
C PHE A 41 -34.15 -22.58 6.17
N LEU A 42 -33.88 -23.67 6.91
CA LEU A 42 -33.80 -23.63 8.37
C LEU A 42 -32.62 -22.77 8.86
N PHE A 43 -31.45 -22.85 8.21
CA PHE A 43 -30.29 -22.05 8.58
C PHE A 43 -30.54 -20.55 8.40
N ILE A 44 -31.14 -20.14 7.28
CA ILE A 44 -31.46 -18.73 6.99
C ILE A 44 -32.51 -18.18 7.97
N ASN A 45 -33.56 -18.94 8.29
CA ASN A 45 -34.65 -18.42 9.12
C ASN A 45 -34.39 -18.52 10.64
N TYR A 46 -33.52 -19.42 11.10
CA TYR A 46 -33.31 -19.65 12.55
C TYR A 46 -31.86 -19.43 13.03
N ALA A 47 -30.84 -19.68 12.20
CA ALA A 47 -29.45 -19.50 12.61
C ALA A 47 -28.90 -18.10 12.24
N PHE A 48 -29.32 -17.53 11.11
CA PHE A 48 -28.88 -16.19 10.69
C PHE A 48 -29.30 -15.06 11.65
N PRO A 49 -30.54 -15.01 12.19
CA PRO A 49 -30.91 -13.98 13.17
C PRO A 49 -30.08 -14.09 14.46
N PHE A 50 -29.80 -15.30 14.91
CA PHE A 50 -29.01 -15.57 16.12
C PHE A 50 -27.53 -15.16 15.95
N LEU A 51 -26.99 -15.24 14.72
CA LEU A 51 -25.66 -14.73 14.38
C LEU A 51 -25.62 -13.20 14.30
N GLN A 52 -26.73 -12.55 13.92
CA GLN A 52 -26.84 -11.09 13.91
C GLN A 52 -26.83 -10.54 15.35
N ASP A 53 -27.65 -11.10 16.26
CA ASP A 53 -27.69 -10.71 17.68
C ASP A 53 -26.33 -10.93 18.37
N TYR A 54 -25.61 -12.01 18.04
CA TYR A 54 -24.27 -12.27 18.58
C TYR A 54 -23.22 -11.24 18.11
N PHE A 55 -23.35 -10.73 16.87
CA PHE A 55 -22.46 -9.67 16.38
C PHE A 55 -22.74 -8.32 17.03
N ASP A 56 -24.01 -7.92 17.18
CA ASP A 56 -24.36 -6.65 17.83
C ASP A 56 -24.04 -6.65 19.34
N TYR A 57 -24.14 -7.78 20.04
CA TYR A 57 -23.75 -7.89 21.46
C TYR A 57 -22.24 -7.73 21.71
N SER A 58 -21.39 -7.80 20.67
CA SER A 58 -19.93 -7.62 20.82
C SER A 58 -19.46 -6.17 20.97
N ILE A 59 -20.39 -5.20 21.00
CA ILE A 59 -20.11 -3.75 21.07
C ILE A 59 -20.77 -3.08 22.29
N GLU A 60 -20.64 -3.69 23.48
CA GLU A 60 -20.78 -2.97 24.76
C GLU A 60 -19.49 -3.14 25.57
N VAL A 61 -18.62 -2.13 25.50
CA VAL A 61 -17.34 -2.11 26.22
C VAL A 61 -17.57 -1.53 27.61
N GLU A 62 -17.60 -2.41 28.62
CA GLU A 62 -17.77 -2.03 30.02
C GLU A 62 -16.59 -1.16 30.50
N PRO A 63 -16.84 0.04 31.06
CA PRO A 63 -15.76 0.95 31.46
C PRO A 63 -15.14 0.51 32.79
N LEU A 64 -14.00 -0.18 32.70
CA LEU A 64 -13.15 -0.48 33.86
C LEU A 64 -12.74 0.81 34.58
N MET A 65 -13.20 0.97 35.82
CA MET A 65 -12.74 2.06 36.69
C MET A 65 -11.26 1.86 37.04
N PHE A 66 -10.42 2.84 36.69
CA PHE A 66 -9.05 2.92 37.17
C PHE A 66 -8.79 4.25 37.88
N ASN A 67 -8.74 4.21 39.21
CA ASN A 67 -8.29 5.32 40.03
C ASN A 67 -6.76 5.32 40.13
N SER A 68 -6.08 6.32 39.55
CA SER A 68 -4.82 6.81 40.13
C SER A 68 -4.45 8.20 39.61
N LEU A 69 -4.29 9.11 40.57
CA LEU A 69 -3.73 10.45 40.48
C LEU A 69 -2.48 10.55 39.58
N THR A 70 -2.38 11.62 38.79
CA THR A 70 -1.17 12.47 38.67
C THR A 70 -1.54 13.82 38.05
N ASN A 71 -0.90 14.90 38.52
CA ASN A 71 -1.19 16.26 38.07
C ASN A 71 -0.47 16.57 36.76
N GLU A 72 -1.21 16.87 35.69
CA GLU A 72 -0.75 17.74 34.59
C GLU A 72 -1.94 18.57 34.07
N SER A 73 -1.67 19.77 33.54
CA SER A 73 -2.65 20.85 33.46
C SER A 73 -3.78 20.63 32.43
N GLU A 74 -5.01 20.44 32.93
CA GLU A 74 -6.22 20.33 32.11
C GLU A 74 -6.52 21.64 31.34
N ILE A 75 -6.66 21.54 30.02
CA ILE A 75 -7.20 22.61 29.18
C ILE A 75 -8.72 22.45 29.17
N TRP A 76 -9.41 23.28 29.96
CA TRP A 76 -10.87 23.24 30.12
C TRP A 76 -11.61 23.68 28.85
N LEU A 77 -11.88 22.72 27.96
CA LEU A 77 -13.01 22.77 27.04
C LEU A 77 -14.20 22.13 27.77
N ASP A 78 -15.22 22.93 28.12
CA ASP A 78 -16.27 22.68 29.13
C ASP A 78 -17.00 21.31 29.14
N PHE A 79 -16.79 20.43 28.15
CA PHE A 79 -17.42 19.11 28.07
C PHE A 79 -16.50 17.96 27.59
N CYS A 80 -15.18 18.18 27.45
CA CYS A 80 -14.28 17.15 26.94
C CYS A 80 -12.91 17.19 27.66
N ASN A 81 -12.72 16.32 28.65
CA ASN A 81 -11.40 16.09 29.22
C ASN A 81 -10.60 15.18 28.28
N LEU A 82 -9.64 15.75 27.56
CA LEU A 82 -8.79 15.02 26.63
C LEU A 82 -7.62 14.40 27.40
N THR A 83 -7.67 13.08 27.58
CA THR A 83 -6.61 12.35 28.29
C THR A 83 -5.31 12.34 27.50
N ASP A 84 -4.19 12.53 28.20
CA ASP A 84 -2.87 12.34 27.61
C ASP A 84 -2.58 10.84 27.46
N ILE A 85 -2.68 10.35 26.22
CA ILE A 85 -2.39 8.97 25.88
C ILE A 85 -0.87 8.74 25.98
N ASN A 86 -0.44 7.95 26.97
CA ASN A 86 0.94 7.50 27.08
C ASN A 86 1.33 6.66 25.83
N PRO A 87 2.28 7.11 24.98
CA PRO A 87 2.66 6.37 23.78
C PRO A 87 3.39 5.05 24.06
N TRP A 88 3.76 4.78 25.32
CA TRP A 88 4.50 3.60 25.78
C TRP A 88 3.76 2.84 26.89
N ASP A 89 2.43 2.93 26.92
CA ASP A 89 1.61 2.21 27.90
C ASP A 89 1.83 0.68 27.82
N SER A 90 1.92 0.00 28.97
CA SER A 90 2.16 -1.44 29.03
C SER A 90 1.12 -2.26 28.26
N THR A 91 -0.13 -1.80 28.17
CA THR A 91 -1.21 -2.47 27.43
C THR A 91 -0.97 -2.51 25.92
N ILE A 92 -0.22 -1.56 25.35
CA ILE A 92 0.09 -1.53 23.91
C ILE A 92 1.46 -2.15 23.58
N MET A 93 2.34 -2.32 24.56
CA MET A 93 3.69 -2.88 24.36
C MET A 93 3.66 -4.34 23.87
N GLU A 94 2.60 -5.11 24.15
CA GLU A 94 2.48 -6.47 23.61
C GLU A 94 2.26 -6.52 22.09
N PHE A 95 1.69 -5.46 21.50
CA PHE A 95 1.50 -5.31 20.05
C PHE A 95 2.72 -4.70 19.37
N ILE A 96 3.49 -3.89 20.10
CA ILE A 96 4.69 -3.21 19.60
C ILE A 96 5.90 -4.09 19.90
N LYS A 97 6.33 -4.91 18.92
CA LYS A 97 7.47 -5.84 19.06
C LYS A 97 8.69 -5.32 18.28
N PRO A 98 9.43 -4.30 18.77
CA PRO A 98 10.49 -3.64 18.02
C PRO A 98 11.70 -4.55 17.75
N GLU A 99 11.91 -5.56 18.61
CA GLU A 99 12.97 -6.57 18.46
C GLU A 99 12.68 -7.57 17.32
N LYS A 100 11.41 -7.68 16.90
CA LYS A 100 11.01 -8.59 15.83
C LYS A 100 11.17 -7.90 14.48
N ASP A 101 12.39 -7.90 13.94
CA ASP A 101 12.60 -7.51 12.56
C ASP A 101 11.91 -8.51 11.61
N HIS A 102 10.76 -8.11 11.08
CA HIS A 102 10.00 -8.86 10.10
C HIS A 102 10.72 -9.01 8.74
N MET A 103 11.77 -8.22 8.49
CA MET A 103 12.59 -8.25 7.28
C MET A 103 13.86 -9.09 7.40
N LEU A 104 14.21 -9.59 8.60
CA LEU A 104 15.49 -10.27 8.88
C LEU A 104 15.76 -11.50 7.98
N ASN A 105 14.69 -12.13 7.46
CA ASN A 105 14.75 -13.28 6.55
C ASN A 105 14.13 -12.99 5.16
N CYS A 106 13.96 -11.71 4.79
CA CYS A 106 13.37 -11.32 3.51
C CYS A 106 14.40 -11.41 2.38
N ILE A 107 14.45 -12.55 1.68
CA ILE A 107 15.28 -12.72 0.48
C ILE A 107 14.54 -12.10 -0.73
N PRO A 108 15.06 -11.03 -1.37
CA PRO A 108 14.40 -10.42 -2.51
C PRO A 108 14.41 -11.37 -3.72
N LYS A 109 13.22 -11.72 -4.20
CA LYS A 109 13.04 -12.62 -5.36
C LYS A 109 13.33 -11.97 -6.72
N ILE A 110 13.38 -10.64 -6.77
CA ILE A 110 13.56 -9.85 -7.98
C ILE A 110 14.93 -9.17 -7.91
N PHE A 111 15.82 -9.48 -8.86
CA PHE A 111 17.08 -8.77 -9.00
C PHE A 111 16.85 -7.38 -9.60
N GLN A 112 17.50 -6.38 -9.00
CA GLN A 112 17.50 -5.01 -9.51
C GLN A 112 18.64 -4.85 -10.54
N TYR A 113 18.28 -4.76 -11.82
CA TYR A 113 19.23 -4.67 -12.94
C TYR A 113 19.72 -3.24 -13.23
N SER A 114 19.18 -2.22 -12.57
CA SER A 114 19.60 -0.83 -12.75
C SER A 114 19.69 -0.08 -11.41
N LYS A 115 20.67 0.82 -11.27
CA LYS A 115 20.88 1.63 -10.05
C LYS A 115 21.25 3.06 -10.42
N LEU A 116 20.63 4.01 -9.73
CA LEU A 116 21.01 5.42 -9.78
C LEU A 116 22.07 5.69 -8.70
N ILE A 117 23.24 6.19 -9.10
CA ILE A 117 24.37 6.54 -8.22
C ILE A 117 24.84 7.95 -8.62
N ASN A 118 24.78 8.92 -7.71
CA ASN A 118 25.22 10.30 -7.94
C ASN A 118 24.62 10.91 -9.23
N GLY A 119 23.30 10.73 -9.44
CA GLY A 119 22.57 11.19 -10.62
C GLY A 119 22.91 10.48 -11.95
N GLN A 120 23.68 9.39 -11.89
CA GLN A 120 24.04 8.57 -13.04
C GLN A 120 23.43 7.18 -12.94
N LEU A 121 22.83 6.73 -14.03
CA LEU A 121 22.21 5.42 -14.15
C LEU A 121 23.25 4.40 -14.63
N PHE A 122 23.29 3.25 -13.94
CA PHE A 122 24.16 2.12 -14.27
C PHE A 122 23.34 0.84 -14.40
N LEU A 123 23.75 -0.04 -15.31
CA LEU A 123 23.13 -1.34 -15.55
C LEU A 123 24.01 -2.49 -15.05
N TYR A 124 23.37 -3.48 -14.44
CA TYR A 124 24.00 -4.71 -13.95
C TYR A 124 23.55 -5.90 -14.80
N SER A 125 24.49 -6.79 -15.12
CA SER A 125 24.24 -8.11 -15.69
C SER A 125 24.82 -9.15 -14.75
N ASN A 126 23.96 -10.01 -14.17
CA ASN A 126 24.35 -11.11 -13.27
C ASN A 126 25.36 -10.69 -12.17
N GLY A 127 25.11 -9.55 -11.52
CA GLY A 127 25.98 -9.00 -10.45
C GLY A 127 27.21 -8.22 -10.91
N THR A 128 27.45 -8.09 -12.22
CA THR A 128 28.59 -7.32 -12.77
C THR A 128 28.11 -6.13 -13.60
N PHE A 129 28.81 -5.00 -13.53
CA PHE A 129 28.62 -3.91 -14.50
C PHE A 129 29.21 -4.34 -15.84
N LYS A 130 28.35 -4.64 -16.82
CA LYS A 130 28.78 -4.77 -18.22
C LYS A 130 28.49 -3.48 -18.94
N ASN A 131 29.49 -2.93 -19.60
CA ASN A 131 29.26 -2.05 -20.75
C ASN A 131 28.76 -2.93 -21.88
N ASN A 132 27.45 -3.08 -22.08
CA ASN A 132 26.96 -3.68 -23.32
C ASN A 132 25.57 -3.25 -23.75
N VAL A 133 25.50 -2.95 -25.05
CA VAL A 133 24.32 -2.66 -25.87
C VAL A 133 23.31 -3.83 -25.88
N GLU A 134 23.74 -5.02 -25.45
CA GLU A 134 22.99 -6.29 -25.52
C GLU A 134 21.75 -6.39 -24.62
N MET A 135 21.65 -5.64 -23.50
CA MET A 135 20.53 -5.84 -22.56
C MET A 135 19.21 -5.15 -22.96
N GLY A 136 19.19 -4.41 -24.08
CA GLY A 136 17.96 -3.82 -24.63
C GLY A 136 17.24 -2.89 -23.66
N CYS A 137 17.99 -2.20 -22.79
CA CYS A 137 17.46 -1.35 -21.74
C CYS A 137 17.31 0.10 -22.21
N GLU A 138 16.14 0.65 -21.98
CA GLU A 138 15.75 2.02 -22.30
C GLU A 138 15.25 2.70 -21.02
N MET A 139 15.39 4.02 -20.93
CA MET A 139 14.80 4.82 -19.86
C MET A 139 13.98 5.97 -20.43
N ARG A 140 13.02 6.44 -19.65
CA ARG A 140 12.29 7.68 -19.90
C ARG A 140 12.07 8.43 -18.61
N CYS A 141 11.98 9.75 -18.72
CA CYS A 141 11.53 10.61 -17.63
C CYS A 141 10.01 10.55 -17.50
N LEU A 142 9.52 10.59 -16.26
CA LEU A 142 8.11 10.77 -15.95
C LEU A 142 7.92 12.15 -15.33
N PHE A 143 6.98 12.93 -15.88
CA PHE A 143 6.66 14.28 -15.39
C PHE A 143 5.21 14.31 -14.90
N PRO A 144 4.94 14.90 -13.72
CA PRO A 144 3.56 15.06 -13.24
C PRO A 144 2.82 16.06 -14.12
N LYS A 145 1.62 15.69 -14.60
CA LYS A 145 0.76 16.56 -15.41
C LYS A 145 -0.52 16.96 -14.67
N SER A 146 -1.09 16.04 -13.90
CA SER A 146 -2.20 16.26 -12.97
C SER A 146 -2.07 15.30 -11.78
N ASP A 147 -2.99 15.36 -10.82
CA ASP A 147 -3.07 14.37 -9.72
C ASP A 147 -3.30 12.93 -10.22
N TRP A 148 -3.80 12.77 -11.46
CA TRP A 148 -4.17 11.49 -12.06
C TRP A 148 -3.35 11.12 -13.31
N ASP A 149 -2.67 12.11 -13.92
CA ASP A 149 -1.99 11.97 -15.21
C ASP A 149 -0.48 12.21 -15.10
N LEU A 150 0.28 11.34 -15.78
CA LEU A 150 1.71 11.52 -16.03
C LEU A 150 1.95 11.86 -17.50
N GLU A 151 2.85 12.80 -17.74
CA GLU A 151 3.46 13.02 -19.05
C GLU A 151 4.72 12.15 -19.17
N TYR A 152 4.77 11.36 -20.24
CA TYR A 152 5.82 10.38 -20.49
C TYR A 152 6.84 10.95 -21.47
N GLY A 153 8.10 11.04 -21.05
CA GLY A 153 9.21 11.35 -21.95
C GLY A 153 9.47 10.26 -22.98
N ASN A 154 10.26 10.60 -23.99
CA ASN A 154 10.72 9.65 -25.00
C ASN A 154 11.63 8.57 -24.38
N TRP A 155 11.58 7.36 -24.95
CA TRP A 155 12.52 6.29 -24.60
C TRP A 155 13.91 6.58 -25.16
N ILE A 156 14.92 6.53 -24.29
CA ILE A 156 16.34 6.79 -24.59
C ILE A 156 17.13 5.55 -24.15
N LYS A 157 18.06 5.08 -24.98
CA LYS A 157 18.92 3.94 -24.62
C LYS A 157 19.79 4.26 -23.40
N VAL A 158 19.89 3.31 -22.47
CA VAL A 158 20.70 3.46 -21.26
C VAL A 158 22.10 2.91 -21.49
N PHE A 159 23.10 3.72 -21.16
CA PHE A 159 24.50 3.32 -21.05
C PHE A 159 24.97 3.53 -19.60
N ASN A 160 26.05 2.87 -19.19
CA ASN A 160 26.62 3.10 -17.87
C ASN A 160 27.12 4.54 -17.75
N GLY A 161 26.60 5.29 -16.77
CA GLY A 161 26.91 6.71 -16.60
C GLY A 161 25.91 7.66 -17.29
N THR A 162 24.84 7.16 -17.93
CA THR A 162 23.76 8.01 -18.47
C THR A 162 23.18 8.89 -17.35
N LYS A 163 23.06 10.20 -17.57
CA LYS A 163 22.51 11.16 -16.61
C LYS A 163 21.07 11.53 -17.01
N PRO A 164 20.04 11.12 -16.26
CA PRO A 164 18.67 11.55 -16.51
C PRO A 164 18.45 12.97 -15.98
N GLU A 165 17.78 13.81 -16.78
CA GLU A 165 17.52 15.22 -16.45
C GLU A 165 16.11 15.42 -15.85
N CYS A 166 15.75 14.56 -14.90
CA CYS A 166 14.42 14.50 -14.31
C CYS A 166 14.43 13.80 -12.94
N ASP A 167 13.40 14.07 -12.15
CA ASP A 167 13.26 13.54 -10.78
C ASP A 167 12.88 12.05 -10.78
N VAL A 168 11.89 11.66 -11.60
CA VAL A 168 11.39 10.27 -11.69
C VAL A 168 11.77 9.66 -13.04
N ILE A 169 12.41 8.50 -12.98
CA ILE A 169 13.00 7.81 -14.13
C ILE A 169 12.44 6.39 -14.18
N GLU A 170 11.74 6.05 -15.25
CA GLU A 170 11.37 4.67 -15.55
C GLU A 170 12.48 4.02 -16.39
N VAL A 171 12.96 2.85 -15.95
CA VAL A 171 13.90 2.00 -16.70
C VAL A 171 13.18 0.73 -17.09
N GLN A 172 13.24 0.35 -18.37
CA GLN A 172 12.61 -0.83 -18.92
C GLN A 172 13.61 -1.62 -19.77
N CYS A 173 13.72 -2.93 -19.57
CA CYS A 173 14.54 -3.80 -20.41
C CYS A 173 13.68 -4.84 -21.13
N LYS A 174 13.93 -4.96 -22.44
CA LYS A 174 13.23 -5.86 -23.36
C LYS A 174 14.16 -6.99 -23.80
N LYS A 175 13.62 -8.19 -23.97
CA LYS A 175 14.29 -9.30 -24.65
C LYS A 175 14.27 -9.08 -26.16
N ASN A 176 15.03 -9.90 -26.90
CA ASN A 176 15.09 -9.87 -28.36
C ASN A 176 13.74 -10.11 -29.06
N ASP A 177 12.78 -10.73 -28.37
CA ASP A 177 11.37 -10.92 -28.80
C ASP A 177 10.48 -9.69 -28.53
N GLY A 178 11.06 -8.59 -28.02
CA GLY A 178 10.36 -7.37 -27.62
C GLY A 178 9.70 -7.45 -26.24
N LYS A 179 9.70 -8.61 -25.57
CA LYS A 179 9.00 -8.80 -24.28
C LYS A 179 9.75 -8.12 -23.15
N VAL A 180 9.05 -7.24 -22.43
CA VAL A 180 9.55 -6.62 -21.19
C VAL A 180 9.75 -7.69 -20.13
N TYR A 181 10.94 -7.74 -19.54
CA TYR A 181 11.27 -8.67 -18.44
C TYR A 181 11.71 -7.94 -17.16
N TYR A 182 11.95 -6.64 -17.23
CA TYR A 182 12.34 -5.79 -16.12
C TYR A 182 11.79 -4.38 -16.33
N THR A 183 11.15 -3.84 -15.30
CA THR A 183 10.77 -2.43 -15.16
C THR A 183 11.13 -1.99 -13.75
N PHE A 184 11.72 -0.81 -13.60
CA PHE A 184 12.06 -0.25 -12.29
C PHE A 184 12.05 1.28 -12.33
N PHE A 185 11.62 1.90 -11.24
CA PHE A 185 11.55 3.35 -11.09
C PHE A 185 12.66 3.84 -10.18
N HIS A 186 13.44 4.81 -10.63
CA HIS A 186 14.40 5.54 -9.80
C HIS A 186 13.87 6.95 -9.50
N ALA A 187 14.22 7.46 -8.34
CA ALA A 187 13.93 8.83 -7.93
C ALA A 187 15.23 9.57 -7.56
N GLN A 188 15.30 10.85 -7.92
CA GLN A 188 16.32 11.80 -7.51
C GLN A 188 15.70 13.20 -7.40
N VAL A 189 16.49 14.17 -6.92
CA VAL A 189 16.15 15.59 -7.01
C VAL A 189 17.05 16.21 -8.08
N TYR A 190 16.53 16.34 -9.30
CA TYR A 190 17.22 16.96 -10.41
C TYR A 190 17.09 18.48 -10.33
N ARG A 191 18.16 19.14 -9.87
CA ARG A 191 18.21 20.60 -9.79
C ARG A 191 18.24 21.22 -11.19
N LYS A 192 17.08 21.68 -11.65
CA LYS A 192 17.00 22.64 -12.75
C LYS A 192 17.75 23.90 -12.34
N ILE A 193 18.67 24.36 -13.18
CA ILE A 193 19.33 25.66 -12.98
C ILE A 193 18.23 26.72 -13.07
N PRO A 194 17.97 27.52 -12.02
CA PRO A 194 16.97 28.56 -12.11
C PRO A 194 17.40 29.59 -13.17
N PRO A 195 16.46 30.25 -13.87
CA PRO A 195 16.81 31.43 -14.66
C PRO A 195 17.55 32.43 -13.75
N PRO A 196 18.52 33.19 -14.28
CA PRO A 196 19.35 34.09 -13.47
C PRO A 196 18.45 34.98 -12.63
N SER A 197 18.49 34.78 -11.31
CA SER A 197 17.64 35.52 -10.39
C SER A 197 18.01 36.99 -10.47
N ILE A 198 17.01 37.85 -10.70
CA ILE A 198 17.14 39.29 -10.44
C ILE A 198 17.73 39.41 -9.02
N PRO A 199 18.78 40.21 -8.80
CA PRO A 199 19.36 40.38 -7.48
C PRO A 199 18.27 40.76 -6.49
N LEU A 200 17.97 39.83 -5.58
CA LEU A 200 17.09 40.11 -4.46
C LEU A 200 17.87 41.06 -3.57
N GLU A 201 17.49 42.35 -3.61
CA GLU A 201 17.76 43.32 -2.56
C GLU A 201 17.67 42.61 -1.20
N PRO A 202 18.62 42.81 -0.26
CA PRO A 202 18.71 42.07 1.00
C PRO A 202 17.50 42.37 1.90
N SER A 203 16.38 41.74 1.56
CA SER A 203 15.09 41.95 2.19
C SER A 203 15.03 41.11 3.45
N LYS A 204 14.56 41.72 4.54
CA LYS A 204 14.38 41.11 5.86
C LYS A 204 13.20 40.12 5.91
N LYS A 205 13.02 39.34 4.84
CA LYS A 205 11.99 38.31 4.67
C LYS A 205 12.51 37.01 5.26
N HIS A 206 11.61 36.24 5.84
CA HIS A 206 11.90 34.92 6.38
C HIS A 206 11.37 33.87 5.41
N ASP A 207 12.18 32.88 5.07
CA ASP A 207 11.72 31.72 4.33
C ASP A 207 10.96 30.77 5.26
N VAL A 208 9.80 30.27 4.81
CA VAL A 208 8.96 29.36 5.58
C VAL A 208 8.98 27.99 4.91
N HIS A 209 9.46 26.98 5.65
CA HIS A 209 9.47 25.60 5.20
C HIS A 209 8.34 24.82 5.88
N VAL A 210 7.45 24.24 5.09
CA VAL A 210 6.35 23.39 5.57
C VAL A 210 6.69 21.94 5.22
N ILE A 211 6.82 21.09 6.23
CA ILE A 211 7.03 19.64 6.09
C ILE A 211 5.75 18.95 6.54
N VAL A 212 5.15 18.15 5.64
CA VAL A 212 3.92 17.39 5.91
C VAL A 212 4.27 15.90 5.96
N LEU A 213 3.86 15.22 7.03
CA LEU A 213 3.98 13.77 7.18
C LEU A 213 2.58 13.18 7.09
N ASP A 214 2.28 12.47 6.01
CA ASP A 214 0.97 11.84 5.81
C ASP A 214 0.85 10.51 6.56
N ALA A 215 -0.38 10.14 6.94
CA ALA A 215 -0.74 8.89 7.63
C ALA A 215 0.01 8.62 8.95
N VAL A 216 0.45 9.66 9.67
CA VAL A 216 1.10 9.54 10.99
C VAL A 216 0.25 10.19 12.08
N SER A 217 -0.07 9.43 13.14
CA SER A 217 -0.67 9.99 14.36
C SER A 217 0.39 10.56 15.31
N GLN A 218 0.00 11.45 16.24
CA GLN A 218 0.93 12.01 17.22
C GLN A 218 1.64 10.92 18.06
N THR A 219 0.90 9.90 18.53
CA THR A 219 1.49 8.79 19.31
C THR A 219 2.41 7.89 18.46
N GLN A 220 2.11 7.73 17.17
CA GLN A 220 2.97 7.02 16.23
C GLN A 220 4.25 7.81 15.92
N PHE A 221 4.19 9.14 15.77
CA PHE A 221 5.37 9.98 15.58
C PHE A 221 6.33 9.88 16.77
N ILE A 222 5.80 9.97 18.00
CA ILE A 222 6.60 9.85 19.24
C ILE A 222 7.31 8.49 19.31
N ARG A 223 6.61 7.39 18.98
CA ARG A 223 7.18 6.03 19.00
C ARG A 223 8.19 5.76 17.88
N SER A 224 7.84 6.11 16.64
CA SER A 224 8.60 5.72 15.44
C SER A 224 9.71 6.71 15.09
N MET A 225 9.63 7.97 15.54
CA MET A 225 10.60 9.02 15.23
C MET A 225 11.13 9.76 16.49
N PRO A 226 11.48 9.07 17.60
CA PRO A 226 11.86 9.73 18.85
C PRO A 226 13.12 10.59 18.71
N LYS A 227 14.08 10.17 17.86
CA LYS A 227 15.28 10.96 17.54
C LYS A 227 14.95 12.26 16.81
N THR A 228 13.99 12.22 15.88
CA THR A 228 13.51 13.41 15.15
C THR A 228 12.77 14.35 16.09
N LEU A 229 11.89 13.83 16.95
CA LEU A 229 11.18 14.62 17.96
C LEU A 229 12.15 15.32 18.92
N TYR A 230 13.14 14.59 19.44
CA TYR A 230 14.22 15.15 20.27
C TYR A 230 14.98 16.25 19.51
N PHE A 231 15.42 15.98 18.28
CA PHE A 231 16.15 16.96 17.47
C PHE A 231 15.35 18.25 17.22
N LEU A 232 14.05 18.13 16.88
CA LEU A 232 13.18 19.28 16.69
C LEU A 232 13.00 20.10 17.97
N ARG A 233 12.80 19.44 19.12
CA ARG A 233 12.60 20.13 20.40
C ARG A 233 13.86 20.81 20.93
N GLU A 234 14.99 20.11 20.94
CA GLU A 234 16.21 20.58 21.60
C GLU A 234 17.12 21.45 20.73
N TYR A 235 17.01 21.38 19.39
CA TYR A 235 17.86 22.15 18.47
C TYR A 235 17.10 23.19 17.62
N TYR A 236 15.77 23.12 17.57
CA TYR A 236 14.91 24.05 16.82
C TYR A 236 13.80 24.67 17.68
N ASP A 237 13.84 24.48 19.01
CA ASP A 237 12.85 24.97 19.98
C ASP A 237 11.39 24.62 19.58
N ALA A 238 11.19 23.49 18.90
CA ALA A 238 9.90 23.17 18.29
C ALA A 238 8.82 22.89 19.34
N ILE A 239 7.73 23.65 19.28
CA ILE A 239 6.59 23.55 20.18
C ILE A 239 5.60 22.49 19.64
N PRO A 240 5.35 21.38 20.37
CA PRO A 240 4.39 20.38 19.94
C PRO A 240 2.95 20.81 20.24
N PHE A 241 2.12 20.96 19.20
CA PHE A 241 0.68 21.17 19.35
C PHE A 241 -0.01 19.83 19.64
N LYS A 242 -0.31 19.57 20.92
CA LYS A 242 -1.13 18.42 21.34
C LYS A 242 -2.57 18.56 20.82
N TYR A 243 -3.26 17.43 20.67
CA TYR A 243 -4.71 17.33 20.37
C TYR A 243 -5.15 17.97 19.03
N LEU A 244 -4.24 18.09 18.06
CA LEU A 244 -4.59 18.55 16.71
C LEU A 244 -5.41 17.47 15.99
N ASN A 245 -6.73 17.68 15.91
CA ASN A 245 -7.64 16.75 15.26
C ASN A 245 -7.67 16.89 13.74
N LYS A 246 -7.82 15.76 13.04
CA LYS A 246 -8.08 15.74 11.60
C LYS A 246 -9.50 16.22 11.30
N ILE A 247 -9.65 16.99 10.23
CA ILE A 247 -10.91 17.61 9.78
C ILE A 247 -11.65 16.70 8.77
N GLY A 248 -10.93 15.77 8.14
CA GLY A 248 -11.50 14.72 7.28
C GLY A 248 -10.75 13.39 7.37
N ILE A 249 -11.31 12.35 6.74
CA ILE A 249 -10.73 11.00 6.75
C ILE A 249 -9.44 10.93 5.92
N ASN A 250 -9.41 11.61 4.77
CA ASN A 250 -8.33 11.55 3.78
C ASN A 250 -7.40 12.76 3.85
N SER A 251 -6.21 12.66 3.25
CA SER A 251 -5.18 13.70 3.26
C SER A 251 -5.64 15.01 2.59
N HIS A 252 -6.41 14.93 1.49
CA HIS A 252 -6.89 16.09 0.73
C HIS A 252 -7.70 17.12 1.56
N PRO A 253 -8.83 16.78 2.23
CA PRO A 253 -9.56 17.74 3.06
C PRO A 253 -8.75 18.26 4.25
N ASN A 254 -7.83 17.46 4.81
CA ASN A 254 -6.95 17.90 5.89
C ASN A 254 -5.92 18.93 5.41
N GLY A 255 -5.25 18.68 4.29
CA GLY A 255 -4.33 19.62 3.67
C GLY A 255 -5.00 20.92 3.23
N PHE A 256 -6.22 20.84 2.66
CA PHE A 256 -6.99 22.01 2.28
C PHE A 256 -7.34 22.88 3.51
N ALA A 257 -7.80 22.28 4.60
CA ALA A 257 -8.10 23.02 5.83
C ALA A 257 -6.85 23.58 6.51
N PHE A 258 -5.75 22.84 6.54
CA PHE A 258 -4.47 23.29 7.11
C PHE A 258 -3.86 24.47 6.35
N LEU A 259 -3.84 24.42 5.01
CA LEU A 259 -3.16 25.43 4.18
C LEU A 259 -4.03 26.65 3.85
N ILE A 260 -5.35 26.50 3.78
CA ILE A 260 -6.27 27.56 3.32
C ILE A 260 -7.17 28.06 4.45
N GLY A 261 -7.22 27.38 5.60
CA GLY A 261 -8.07 27.75 6.73
C GLY A 261 -9.57 27.56 6.46
N LYS A 262 -9.93 26.74 5.47
CA LYS A 262 -11.32 26.48 5.04
C LYS A 262 -11.65 25.00 5.07
N ILE A 263 -12.84 24.65 5.55
CA ILE A 263 -13.31 23.28 5.58
C ILE A 263 -13.89 22.91 4.20
N ALA A 264 -13.46 21.79 3.62
CA ALA A 264 -13.90 21.35 2.29
C ALA A 264 -15.34 20.78 2.26
N PHE A 265 -15.89 20.41 3.42
CA PHE A 265 -17.23 19.85 3.58
C PHE A 265 -17.93 20.54 4.75
N ASN A 266 -19.26 20.63 4.71
CA ASN A 266 -20.02 21.13 5.86
C ASN A 266 -20.07 20.03 6.93
N LEU A 267 -19.26 20.17 7.99
CA LEU A 267 -19.26 19.23 9.11
C LEU A 267 -20.53 19.45 9.93
N THR A 268 -21.46 18.50 9.86
CA THR A 268 -22.45 18.34 10.93
C THR A 268 -21.67 18.07 12.21
N ILE A 269 -21.60 19.05 13.12
CA ILE A 269 -20.83 18.94 14.35
C ILE A 269 -21.49 17.88 15.24
N ILE A 270 -21.06 16.63 15.10
CA ILE A 270 -21.27 15.61 16.10
C ILE A 270 -20.42 16.04 17.29
N LYS A 271 -21.05 16.69 18.28
CA LYS A 271 -20.45 16.94 19.60
C LYS A 271 -20.30 15.62 20.36
N LYS A 272 -19.38 14.78 19.91
CA LYS A 272 -18.82 13.66 20.66
C LYS A 272 -17.31 13.84 20.69
N CYS A 273 -16.71 13.63 21.85
CA CYS A 273 -15.29 13.32 21.91
C CYS A 273 -15.10 11.99 21.18
N ILE A 274 -14.49 12.02 19.99
CA ILE A 274 -14.14 10.83 19.23
C ILE A 274 -12.64 10.62 19.41
N LEU A 275 -12.29 9.56 20.13
CA LEU A 275 -10.95 8.97 20.17
C LEU A 275 -10.75 8.04 18.95
#